data_AF-G3IQI6-F1
#
_entry.id   AF-G3IQI6-F1
#
_cell.length_a   1.000
_cell.length_b   1.000
_cell.length_c   1.000
_cell.angle_alpha   90.00
_cell.angle_beta   90.00
_cell.angle_gamma   90.00
#
_symmetry.space_group_name_H-M   'P 1'
#
loop_
_entity.id
_entity.type
_entity.pdbx_description
1 polymer ?
#
loop_
_entity_poly.entity_id
_entity_poly.type
_entity_poly.pdbx_seq_one_letter_code
_entity_poly.pdbx_strand_id
1 'polypeptide(L)'
;MFQTKHRNVLTNSFCLVVVSFFMFTSNSNANQQPQICSEIHKLLILRQQGRAPDDFFVESLEHGGGGDIYPKLDIDGDGIDDSIVRSCGAGIDGLCFLFVKLSSGKEFELEEEKFFLARVKSNIYVVLGESLSQPEMAKLGKRRAYQITNQTIKLICPHF
;
A
#
# COMPACT_ATOMS: atom_id res chain seq x y z
N MET A 1 24.26 68.68 37.95
CA MET A 1 23.01 69.24 38.51
C MET A 1 21.97 68.12 38.49
N PHE A 2 21.51 67.72 39.66
CA PHE A 2 20.51 66.66 39.89
C PHE A 2 19.14 67.07 39.35
N GLN A 3 18.37 66.13 38.79
CA GLN A 3 17.04 65.81 39.32
C GLN A 3 16.49 64.50 38.74
N THR A 4 16.13 63.63 39.67
CA THR A 4 15.33 62.41 39.58
C THR A 4 13.86 62.71 39.30
N LYS A 5 13.13 61.85 38.57
CA LYS A 5 11.72 61.59 38.91
C LYS A 5 11.22 60.21 38.49
N HIS A 6 10.59 59.59 39.48
CA HIS A 6 10.03 58.25 39.59
C HIS A 6 8.65 58.06 38.93
N ARG A 7 8.23 56.76 38.89
CA ARG A 7 6.86 56.17 38.92
C ARG A 7 6.18 55.99 37.55
N ASN A 8 5.43 54.92 37.24
CA ASN A 8 4.72 53.93 38.06
C ASN A 8 4.46 52.62 37.28
N VAL A 9 4.40 51.53 38.05
CA VAL A 9 3.93 50.18 37.70
C VAL A 9 2.41 50.16 37.49
N LEU A 10 1.91 49.47 36.46
CA LEU A 10 0.61 48.82 36.48
C LEU A 10 0.67 47.51 35.66
N THR A 11 0.76 46.41 36.38
CA THR A 11 0.58 45.02 35.93
C THR A 11 -0.90 44.74 35.73
N ASN A 12 -1.33 44.41 34.51
CA ASN A 12 -2.66 43.84 34.25
C ASN A 12 -2.53 42.32 34.14
N SER A 13 -3.00 41.65 35.19
CA SER A 13 -3.16 40.21 35.27
C SER A 13 -4.51 39.84 34.61
N PHE A 14 -4.46 39.17 33.45
CA PHE A 14 -5.65 38.58 32.84
C PHE A 14 -5.68 37.09 33.18
N CYS A 15 -6.59 36.73 34.08
CA CYS A 15 -6.92 35.37 34.45
C CYS A 15 -7.88 34.81 33.38
N LEU A 16 -7.36 34.04 32.43
CA LEU A 16 -8.17 33.32 31.44
C LEU A 16 -8.51 31.93 31.98
N VAL A 17 -9.76 31.78 32.41
CA VAL A 17 -10.37 30.51 32.81
C VAL A 17 -10.57 29.67 31.55
N VAL A 18 -9.71 28.67 31.33
CA VAL A 18 -9.87 27.68 30.27
C VAL A 18 -10.77 26.56 30.80
N VAL A 19 -12.09 26.74 30.62
CA VAL A 19 -13.04 25.62 30.67
C VAL A 19 -12.99 24.95 29.30
N SER A 20 -12.17 23.91 29.17
CA SER A 20 -12.22 23.04 28.01
C SER A 20 -12.90 21.74 28.40
N PHE A 21 -14.13 21.64 27.89
CA PHE A 21 -14.99 20.48 27.90
C PHE A 21 -14.22 19.21 27.53
N PHE A 22 -14.43 18.17 28.33
CA PHE A 22 -14.19 16.78 27.95
C PHE A 22 -14.99 16.47 26.68
N MET A 23 -14.36 16.61 25.53
CA MET A 23 -14.83 16.00 24.29
C MET A 23 -14.38 14.54 24.34
N PHE A 24 -15.36 13.68 24.59
CA PHE A 24 -15.26 12.24 24.42
C PHE A 24 -14.60 11.92 23.07
N THR A 25 -13.37 11.41 23.10
CA THR A 25 -12.78 10.76 21.95
C THR A 25 -13.48 9.43 21.78
N SER A 26 -14.53 9.43 20.97
CA SER A 26 -15.06 8.19 20.40
C SER A 26 -13.94 7.51 19.63
N ASN A 27 -13.34 6.49 20.24
CA ASN A 27 -12.52 5.50 19.53
C ASN A 27 -13.46 4.68 18.64
N SER A 28 -13.87 5.27 17.52
CA SER A 28 -14.47 4.56 16.41
C SER A 28 -13.35 3.81 15.68
N ASN A 29 -12.86 2.74 16.32
CA ASN A 29 -12.00 1.74 15.69
C ASN A 29 -12.88 0.81 14.83
N ALA A 30 -13.67 1.42 13.95
CA ALA A 30 -14.54 0.75 13.00
C ALA A 30 -13.91 0.87 11.62
N ASN A 31 -13.05 -0.09 11.31
CA ASN A 31 -12.92 -0.67 9.99
C ASN A 31 -12.76 0.33 8.83
N GLN A 32 -11.89 1.34 8.98
CA GLN A 32 -11.44 2.13 7.83
C GLN A 32 -10.47 1.28 7.02
N GLN A 33 -11.03 0.41 6.18
CA GLN A 33 -10.29 -0.22 5.11
C GLN A 33 -9.57 0.90 4.33
N PRO A 34 -8.24 0.82 4.15
CA PRO A 34 -7.49 1.88 3.50
C PRO A 34 -8.11 2.27 2.15
N GLN A 35 -8.18 3.57 1.82
CA GLN A 35 -8.77 4.07 0.57
C GLN A 35 -8.23 3.33 -0.67
N ILE A 36 -6.96 2.94 -0.62
CA ILE A 36 -6.29 2.16 -1.66
C ILE A 36 -6.96 0.80 -1.92
N CYS A 37 -7.51 0.12 -0.90
CA CYS A 37 -8.16 -1.17 -1.10
C CYS A 37 -9.47 -1.02 -1.88
N SER A 38 -10.20 0.07 -1.66
CA SER A 38 -11.38 0.41 -2.47
C SER A 38 -10.99 0.74 -3.91
N GLU A 39 -9.87 1.43 -4.11
CA GLU A 39 -9.33 1.73 -5.44
C GLU A 39 -8.92 0.44 -6.19
N ILE A 40 -8.18 -0.46 -5.54
CA ILE A 40 -7.82 -1.78 -6.10
C ILE A 40 -9.09 -2.57 -6.44
N HIS A 41 -10.08 -2.63 -5.55
CA HIS A 41 -11.34 -3.34 -5.80
C HIS A 41 -12.06 -2.78 -7.03
N LYS A 42 -12.17 -1.46 -7.15
CA LYS A 42 -12.78 -0.82 -8.33
C LYS A 42 -12.04 -1.19 -9.62
N LEU A 43 -10.71 -1.20 -9.60
CA LEU A 43 -9.89 -1.54 -10.76
C LEU A 43 -10.05 -3.02 -11.16
N LEU A 44 -10.20 -3.92 -10.19
CA LEU A 44 -10.50 -5.34 -10.44
C LEU A 44 -11.86 -5.53 -11.12
N ILE A 45 -12.90 -4.81 -10.66
CA ILE A 45 -14.22 -4.84 -11.31
C ILE A 45 -14.12 -4.33 -12.75
N LEU A 46 -13.42 -3.22 -12.98
CA LEU A 46 -13.22 -2.66 -14.31
C LEU A 46 -12.45 -3.63 -15.23
N ARG A 47 -11.44 -4.32 -14.70
CA ARG A 47 -10.66 -5.31 -15.47
C ARG A 47 -11.54 -6.38 -16.06
N GLN A 48 -12.48 -6.90 -15.29
CA GLN A 48 -13.36 -7.97 -15.74
C GLN A 48 -14.38 -7.52 -16.78
N GLN A 49 -14.69 -6.23 -16.78
CA GLN A 49 -15.48 -5.60 -17.82
C GLN A 49 -14.65 -5.26 -19.06
N GLY A 50 -13.34 -5.53 -19.07
CA GLY A 50 -12.41 -5.11 -20.13
C GLY A 50 -12.16 -3.61 -20.17
N ARG A 51 -12.26 -2.93 -19.01
CA ARG A 51 -12.22 -1.46 -18.87
C ARG A 51 -11.18 -0.98 -17.85
N ALA A 52 -10.32 -1.85 -17.32
CA ALA A 52 -9.24 -1.40 -16.47
C ALA A 52 -8.24 -0.56 -17.29
N PRO A 53 -7.62 0.46 -16.70
CA PRO A 53 -6.48 1.14 -17.28
C PRO A 53 -5.37 0.15 -17.68
N ASP A 54 -4.69 0.39 -18.80
CA ASP A 54 -3.64 -0.49 -19.31
C ASP A 54 -2.46 -0.63 -18.32
N ASP A 55 -2.22 0.41 -17.52
CA ASP A 55 -1.16 0.45 -16.52
C ASP A 55 -1.53 -0.21 -15.19
N PHE A 56 -2.76 -0.70 -15.02
CA PHE A 56 -3.17 -1.37 -13.78
C PHE A 56 -2.46 -2.70 -13.57
N PHE A 57 -2.19 -3.44 -14.64
CA PHE A 57 -1.48 -4.71 -14.57
C PHE A 57 -0.01 -4.51 -14.90
N VAL A 58 0.87 -5.08 -14.09
CA VAL A 58 2.29 -5.12 -14.46
C VAL A 58 2.51 -6.32 -15.35
N GLU A 59 2.85 -6.04 -16.61
CA GLU A 59 3.19 -7.08 -17.58
C GLU A 59 4.40 -7.88 -17.10
N SER A 60 4.28 -9.20 -17.18
CA SER A 60 5.34 -10.13 -16.86
C SER A 60 5.84 -10.84 -18.10
N LEU A 61 7.13 -11.10 -18.17
CA LEU A 61 7.76 -11.89 -19.22
C LEU A 61 8.04 -13.29 -18.66
N GLU A 62 7.47 -14.32 -19.28
CA GLU A 62 7.83 -15.70 -18.98
C GLU A 62 9.32 -15.90 -19.26
N HIS A 63 10.07 -16.27 -18.24
CA HIS A 63 11.46 -16.70 -18.37
C HIS A 63 11.49 -18.22 -18.30
N GLY A 64 12.13 -18.86 -19.28
CA GLY A 64 12.24 -20.32 -19.31
C GLY A 64 12.70 -20.88 -17.95
N GLY A 65 12.10 -21.99 -17.52
CA GLY A 65 12.36 -22.57 -16.20
C GLY A 65 11.29 -22.31 -15.13
N GLY A 66 10.14 -21.72 -15.48
CA GLY A 66 8.95 -21.68 -14.62
C GLY A 66 8.81 -20.43 -13.76
N GLY A 67 9.53 -19.36 -14.08
CA GLY A 67 9.42 -18.07 -13.41
C GLY A 67 9.06 -16.93 -14.37
N ASP A 68 8.35 -15.93 -13.87
CA ASP A 68 8.01 -14.71 -14.58
C ASP A 68 8.86 -13.55 -14.06
N ILE A 69 9.36 -12.72 -14.97
CA ILE A 69 10.10 -11.50 -14.65
C ILE A 69 9.19 -10.30 -14.87
N TYR A 70 9.23 -9.32 -13.97
CA TYR A 70 8.53 -8.04 -14.13
C TYR A 70 9.55 -6.94 -14.43
N PRO A 71 9.78 -6.60 -15.71
CA PRO A 71 10.78 -5.61 -16.10
C PRO A 71 10.29 -4.17 -15.83
N LYS A 72 11.21 -3.19 -15.87
CA LYS A 72 10.89 -1.75 -15.83
C LYS A 72 10.18 -1.31 -14.55
N LEU A 73 10.57 -1.88 -13.42
CA LEU A 73 10.06 -1.51 -12.11
C LEU A 73 11.17 -0.84 -11.31
N ASP A 74 10.93 0.36 -10.83
CA ASP A 74 11.81 1.13 -9.96
C ASP A 74 11.02 1.43 -8.66
N ILE A 75 11.17 0.58 -7.65
CA ILE A 75 10.45 0.63 -6.36
C ILE A 75 11.12 1.62 -5.41
N ASP A 76 12.45 1.75 -5.46
CA ASP A 76 13.18 2.65 -4.57
C ASP A 76 13.43 4.05 -5.12
N GLY A 77 13.11 4.28 -6.39
CA GLY A 77 13.02 5.59 -7.02
C GLY A 77 14.38 6.16 -7.42
N ASP A 78 15.38 5.30 -7.62
CA ASP A 78 16.74 5.71 -7.98
C ASP A 78 16.97 5.78 -9.50
N GLY A 79 15.96 5.43 -10.30
CA GLY A 79 16.00 5.43 -11.76
C GLY A 79 16.66 4.19 -12.35
N ILE A 80 16.97 3.17 -11.54
CA ILE A 80 17.50 1.88 -11.97
C ILE A 80 16.41 0.82 -11.80
N ASP A 81 16.24 -0.04 -12.81
CA ASP A 81 15.28 -1.13 -12.75
C ASP A 81 15.67 -2.17 -11.68
N ASP A 82 14.72 -2.50 -10.82
CA ASP A 82 14.78 -3.57 -9.84
C ASP A 82 14.56 -4.94 -10.48
N SER A 83 15.13 -5.97 -9.86
CA SER A 83 14.94 -7.36 -10.28
C SER A 83 13.76 -7.99 -9.51
N ILE A 84 12.62 -8.12 -10.18
CA ILE A 84 11.42 -8.75 -9.61
C ILE A 84 11.07 -10.03 -10.36
N VAL A 85 11.03 -11.13 -9.63
CA VAL A 85 10.78 -12.47 -10.16
C VAL A 85 9.66 -13.14 -9.38
N ARG A 86 8.63 -13.63 -10.06
CA ARG A 86 7.64 -14.55 -9.50
C ARG A 86 7.96 -15.97 -9.95
N SER A 87 8.02 -16.91 -9.03
CA SER A 87 8.14 -18.33 -9.33
C SER A 87 6.93 -19.05 -8.75
N CYS A 88 6.17 -19.75 -9.58
CA CYS A 88 5.00 -20.51 -9.14
C CYS A 88 5.25 -21.99 -9.37
N GLY A 89 4.98 -22.82 -8.36
CA GLY A 89 4.98 -24.27 -8.55
C GLY A 89 3.95 -24.70 -9.60
N ALA A 90 4.18 -25.83 -10.27
CA ALA A 90 3.30 -26.37 -11.30
C ALA A 90 1.91 -26.84 -10.81
N GLY A 91 1.64 -26.75 -9.50
CA GLY A 91 0.41 -27.19 -8.85
C GLY A 91 -0.76 -26.19 -8.93
N ILE A 92 -1.98 -26.69 -8.80
CA ILE A 92 -3.19 -25.84 -8.68
C ILE A 92 -3.17 -25.08 -7.35
N ASP A 93 -2.78 -25.78 -6.28
CA ASP A 93 -2.58 -25.24 -4.93
C ASP A 93 -1.11 -24.86 -4.67
N GLY A 94 -0.33 -24.70 -5.74
CA GLY A 94 1.08 -24.35 -5.64
C GLY A 94 1.25 -22.95 -5.05
N LEU A 95 2.12 -22.86 -4.05
CA LEU A 95 2.60 -21.57 -3.57
C LEU A 95 3.44 -20.90 -4.67
N CYS A 96 3.31 -19.59 -4.72
CA CYS A 96 4.12 -18.71 -5.53
C CYS A 96 5.05 -17.91 -4.61
N PHE A 97 6.27 -17.76 -5.05
CA PHE A 97 7.29 -16.94 -4.40
C PHE A 97 7.50 -15.68 -5.22
N LEU A 98 7.49 -14.53 -4.57
CA LEU A 98 7.95 -13.27 -5.14
C LEU A 98 9.31 -12.94 -4.56
N PHE A 99 10.31 -12.80 -5.42
CA PHE A 99 11.64 -12.31 -5.08
C PHE A 99 11.77 -10.88 -5.60
N VAL A 100 12.02 -9.94 -4.70
CA VAL A 100 12.25 -8.53 -5.02
C VAL A 100 13.68 -8.21 -4.63
N LYS A 101 14.51 -7.83 -5.61
CA LYS A 101 15.87 -7.35 -5.39
C LYS A 101 15.96 -5.92 -5.90
N LEU A 102 16.09 -4.99 -4.96
CA LEU A 102 16.22 -3.57 -5.26
C LEU A 102 17.60 -3.26 -5.84
N SER A 103 17.69 -2.23 -6.68
CA SER A 103 18.94 -1.65 -7.18
C SER A 103 19.87 -1.21 -6.04
N SER A 104 19.30 -0.72 -4.93
CA SER A 104 20.02 -0.42 -3.68
C SER A 104 20.61 -1.63 -2.94
N GLY A 105 20.35 -2.85 -3.41
CA GLY A 105 20.89 -4.11 -2.87
C GLY A 105 20.06 -4.74 -1.77
N LYS A 106 18.90 -4.17 -1.41
CA LYS A 106 17.96 -4.81 -0.48
C LYS A 106 17.19 -5.91 -1.19
N GLU A 107 16.86 -6.96 -0.45
CA GLU A 107 16.12 -8.11 -0.96
C GLU A 107 14.93 -8.42 -0.06
N PHE A 108 13.80 -8.76 -0.68
CA PHE A 108 12.57 -9.18 -0.01
C PHE A 108 12.03 -10.44 -0.66
N GLU A 109 11.35 -11.25 0.13
CA GLU A 109 10.65 -12.44 -0.32
C GLU A 109 9.21 -12.43 0.21
N LEU A 110 8.28 -12.88 -0.61
CA LEU A 110 6.90 -13.15 -0.22
C LEU A 110 6.48 -14.53 -0.74
N GLU A 111 6.06 -15.40 0.16
CA GLU A 111 5.49 -16.71 -0.14
C GLU A 111 3.98 -16.66 0.08
N GLU A 112 3.20 -16.85 -0.98
CA GLU A 112 1.74 -16.78 -0.95
C GLU A 112 1.10 -17.70 -1.99
N GLU A 113 -0.22 -17.83 -1.95
CA GLU A 113 -0.99 -18.43 -3.05
C GLU A 113 -0.79 -17.65 -4.37
N LYS A 114 -1.35 -18.16 -5.47
CA LYS A 114 -1.29 -17.48 -6.78
C LYS A 114 -1.71 -16.02 -6.69
N PHE A 115 -0.79 -15.16 -7.10
CA PHE A 115 -0.95 -13.71 -7.10
C PHE A 115 -0.49 -13.12 -8.43
N PHE A 116 -0.79 -11.85 -8.65
CA PHE A 116 -0.20 -11.04 -9.71
C PHE A 116 0.22 -9.67 -9.19
N LEU A 117 1.07 -8.96 -9.95
CA LEU A 117 1.44 -7.59 -9.63
C LEU A 117 0.51 -6.58 -10.32
N ALA A 118 -0.01 -5.66 -9.52
CA ALA A 118 -0.79 -4.53 -9.98
C ALA A 118 -0.05 -3.23 -9.70
N ARG A 119 -0.21 -2.25 -10.57
CA ARG A 119 0.24 -0.88 -10.34
C ARG A 119 -0.98 0.01 -10.13
N VAL A 120 -0.99 0.75 -9.03
CA VAL A 120 -1.99 1.78 -8.77
C VAL A 120 -1.25 3.07 -8.52
N LYS A 121 -1.39 4.01 -9.46
CA LYS A 121 -0.55 5.22 -9.52
C LYS A 121 0.93 4.83 -9.64
N SER A 122 1.78 5.32 -8.75
CA SER A 122 3.21 5.02 -8.72
C SER A 122 3.58 3.80 -7.85
N ASN A 123 2.61 3.12 -7.24
CA ASN A 123 2.89 2.04 -6.28
C ASN A 123 2.60 0.67 -6.86
N ILE A 124 3.42 -0.32 -6.46
CA ILE A 124 3.26 -1.73 -6.85
C ILE A 124 2.63 -2.53 -5.73
N TYR A 125 1.68 -3.38 -6.10
CA TYR A 125 0.91 -4.21 -5.19
C TYR A 125 0.92 -5.66 -5.64
N VAL A 126 1.07 -6.58 -4.68
CA VAL A 126 0.79 -8.00 -4.87
C VAL A 126 -0.69 -8.23 -4.58
N VAL A 127 -1.45 -8.74 -5.55
CA VAL A 127 -2.89 -8.99 -5.40
C VAL A 127 -3.17 -10.50 -5.46
N LEU A 128 -3.81 -11.01 -4.42
CA LEU A 128 -4.15 -12.42 -4.22
C LEU A 128 -5.65 -12.65 -4.37
N GLY A 129 -6.04 -13.92 -4.55
CA GLY A 129 -7.44 -14.34 -4.56
C GLY A 129 -8.15 -14.04 -5.87
N GLU A 130 -7.40 -13.81 -6.95
CA GLU A 130 -7.96 -13.68 -8.28
C GLU A 130 -8.08 -15.06 -8.93
N SER A 131 -9.32 -15.47 -9.20
CA SER A 131 -9.62 -16.71 -9.92
C SER A 131 -10.50 -16.43 -11.13
N LEU A 132 -10.03 -16.77 -12.32
CA LEU A 132 -10.84 -16.61 -13.54
C LEU A 132 -12.06 -17.53 -13.56
N SER A 133 -12.05 -18.62 -12.77
CA SER A 133 -13.13 -19.61 -12.73
C SER A 133 -14.24 -19.30 -11.71
N GLN A 134 -14.03 -18.32 -10.82
CA GLN A 134 -15.02 -17.96 -9.79
C GLN A 134 -15.73 -16.65 -10.13
N PRO A 135 -17.05 -16.54 -9.86
CA PRO A 135 -17.78 -15.29 -9.99
C PRO A 135 -17.34 -14.28 -8.92
N GLU A 136 -17.46 -12.97 -9.20
CA GLU A 136 -16.98 -11.91 -8.29
C GLU A 136 -17.54 -11.97 -6.89
N MET A 137 -18.84 -12.25 -6.77
CA MET A 137 -19.49 -12.35 -5.47
C MET A 137 -18.85 -13.42 -4.58
N ALA A 138 -18.22 -14.44 -5.18
CA ALA A 138 -17.52 -15.50 -4.45
C ALA A 138 -16.09 -15.11 -4.03
N LYS A 139 -15.53 -14.02 -4.56
CA LYS A 139 -14.17 -13.52 -4.26
C LYS A 139 -14.17 -12.37 -3.25
N LEU A 140 -15.30 -11.70 -3.06
CA LEU A 140 -15.44 -10.61 -2.08
C LEU A 140 -15.01 -11.07 -0.69
N GLY A 141 -14.11 -10.30 -0.07
CA GLY A 141 -13.56 -10.57 1.26
C GLY A 141 -12.50 -11.68 1.29
N LYS A 142 -12.21 -12.31 0.16
CA LYS A 142 -11.15 -13.33 0.03
C LYS A 142 -9.88 -12.78 -0.60
N ARG A 143 -9.92 -11.57 -1.16
CA ARG A 143 -8.74 -10.95 -1.75
C ARG A 143 -7.87 -10.32 -0.68
N ARG A 144 -6.57 -10.41 -0.92
CA ARG A 144 -5.52 -9.79 -0.11
C ARG A 144 -4.64 -8.94 -1.01
N ALA A 145 -4.13 -7.84 -0.47
CA ALA A 145 -3.18 -7.01 -1.19
C ALA A 145 -2.03 -6.60 -0.28
N TYR A 146 -0.82 -6.80 -0.80
CA TYR A 146 0.42 -6.34 -0.18
C TYR A 146 0.97 -5.18 -1.00
N GLN A 147 1.46 -4.14 -0.34
CA GLN A 147 2.22 -3.07 -0.99
C GLN A 147 3.71 -3.43 -0.94
N ILE A 148 4.39 -3.30 -2.08
CA ILE A 148 5.84 -3.41 -2.15
C ILE A 148 6.42 -1.99 -1.98
N THR A 149 7.33 -1.81 -1.04
CA THR A 149 8.05 -0.55 -0.81
C THR A 149 9.55 -0.79 -0.79
N ASN A 150 10.33 0.28 -0.79
CA ASN A 150 11.80 0.21 -0.67
C ASN A 150 12.31 -0.26 0.72
N GLN A 151 11.39 -0.60 1.63
CA GLN A 151 11.68 -1.06 2.98
C GLN A 151 11.15 -2.45 3.25
N THR A 152 10.01 -2.82 2.67
CA THR A 152 9.32 -4.07 3.03
C THR A 152 8.19 -4.40 2.04
N ILE A 153 7.66 -5.61 2.17
CA ILE A 153 6.38 -6.03 1.59
C ILE A 153 5.36 -6.05 2.73
N LYS A 154 4.34 -5.18 2.68
CA LYS A 154 3.39 -5.00 3.78
C LYS A 154 1.96 -5.34 3.36
N LEU A 155 1.27 -6.18 4.12
CA LEU A 155 -0.17 -6.40 3.97
C LEU A 155 -0.92 -5.10 4.25
N ILE A 156 -1.64 -4.58 3.25
CA ILE A 156 -2.42 -3.34 3.37
C ILE A 156 -3.92 -3.58 3.29
N CYS A 157 -4.34 -4.63 2.60
CA CYS A 157 -5.74 -5.01 2.47
C CYS A 157 -5.88 -6.48 2.91
N PRO A 158 -6.24 -6.75 4.17
CA PRO A 158 -6.34 -8.12 4.68
C PRO A 158 -7.55 -8.87 4.11
N HIS A 159 -8.64 -8.16 3.81
CA HIS A 159 -9.85 -8.70 3.19
C HIS A 159 -10.53 -7.59 2.39
N PHE A 160 -10.80 -7.82 1.10
CA PHE A 160 -11.61 -6.91 0.27
C PHE A 160 -12.29 -7.62 -0.90
#